data_AF-A0A4P1JT90-F1
#
_entry.id   AF-A0A4P1JT90-F1
#
_cell.length_a   1.000
_cell.length_b   1.000
_cell.length_c   1.000
_cell.angle_alpha   90.00
_cell.angle_beta   90.00
_cell.angle_gamma   90.00
#
_symmetry.space_group_name_H-M   'P 1'
#
loop_
_entity.id
_entity.type
_entity.pdbx_description
1 polymer ?
#
loop_
_entity_poly.entity_id
_entity_poly.type
_entity_poly.pdbx_seq_one_letter_code
_entity_poly.pdbx_strand_id
1 'polypeptide(L)'
;MNLHVRDGLNPQTRAADPTRSVFVTANAGSGKTTTLVSRVARLLLGGAAPSAILCVTYTKAAAAEMQARLFETLGKWAVMDDGELSAELARLDDSDPAALNPARLSEARRLFARALETPGGLKIQTIHAFCEKLLRRFPIEAGVSPRFTVLENEAAIALSHAAREDLARAALRDAEGPVGEAYSHFAVELDWGRFQDLLALIEAKRAELTDYVARVADGRAPGPYVLTGADPQKTPEDIEAGFMRWLDRGEVRRMAELMATGSKTDKDRAAELIHALDHDWSFHGLGVVFLTGSGSPRKSMATRQAPPDAAGWLADLQDKFLAARDQLRAAKVADDTIRLLTLANAHAALYEAAKTAHGALDFSDLVARTVETADRPLDRRLGAVQAGRRRRSRPDRRGPGHRPRTVGHHARPNRRVLHRGGDRPHRLRRRRREAVDLLLPGRPARAAAAGSAGLRRPDHRRGRRLRGRAAGDFLPLDRGGAVVRG
;
A
#
# COMPACT_ATOMS: atom_id res chain seq x y z
N MET A 1 30.06 33.79 -6.56
CA MET A 1 31.03 33.45 -7.62
C MET A 1 30.62 32.09 -8.18
N ASN A 2 30.00 32.06 -9.36
CA ASN A 2 29.38 30.84 -9.88
C ASN A 2 30.44 30.00 -10.61
N LEU A 3 30.87 28.91 -9.98
CA LEU A 3 31.69 27.89 -10.65
C LEU A 3 30.91 27.35 -11.84
N HIS A 4 31.36 27.68 -13.05
CA HIS A 4 30.78 27.17 -14.27
C HIS A 4 31.00 25.66 -14.35
N VAL A 5 29.93 24.95 -14.69
CA VAL A 5 29.91 23.50 -14.75
C VAL A 5 30.70 23.03 -15.97
N ARG A 6 31.90 22.51 -15.75
CA ARG A 6 32.47 21.48 -16.62
C ARG A 6 31.71 20.18 -16.34
N ASP A 7 30.80 19.82 -17.24
CA ASP A 7 30.19 18.47 -17.38
C ASP A 7 29.59 18.42 -18.81
N GLY A 8 30.44 18.27 -19.83
CA GLY A 8 30.00 18.04 -21.22
C GLY A 8 29.45 16.62 -21.45
N LEU A 9 29.55 15.77 -20.43
CA LEU A 9 29.16 14.37 -20.41
C LEU A 9 27.67 14.16 -20.74
N ASN A 10 27.39 13.22 -21.65
CA ASN A 10 26.03 12.77 -21.96
C ASN A 10 25.28 12.35 -20.66
N PRO A 11 24.02 12.77 -20.44
CA PRO A 11 23.20 12.32 -19.30
C PRO A 11 23.19 10.81 -19.03
N GLN A 12 23.26 9.97 -20.06
CA GLN A 12 23.35 8.51 -19.95
C GLN A 12 24.71 8.08 -19.37
N THR A 13 25.81 8.64 -19.87
CA THR A 13 27.18 8.49 -19.34
C THR A 13 27.28 8.91 -17.87
N ARG A 14 26.58 9.98 -17.47
CA ARG A 14 26.50 10.49 -16.08
C ARG A 14 25.61 9.62 -15.18
N ALA A 15 24.56 9.00 -15.72
CA ALA A 15 23.74 8.02 -15.01
C ALA A 15 24.43 6.65 -14.86
N ALA A 16 25.31 6.29 -15.81
CA ALA A 16 26.11 5.08 -15.75
C ALA A 16 27.35 5.18 -14.83
N ASP A 17 27.68 6.36 -14.30
CA ASP A 17 28.82 6.58 -13.38
C ASP A 17 28.64 5.78 -12.06
N PRO A 18 29.45 4.73 -11.83
CA PRO A 18 29.30 3.86 -10.66
C PRO A 18 29.62 4.57 -9.34
N THR A 19 30.28 5.73 -9.37
CA THR A 19 30.68 6.50 -8.16
C THR A 19 29.56 7.36 -7.58
N ARG A 20 28.44 7.51 -8.32
CA ARG A 20 27.29 8.35 -7.95
C ARG A 20 26.09 7.52 -7.53
N SER A 21 25.37 7.95 -6.50
CA SER A 21 23.93 7.62 -6.37
C SER A 21 23.16 8.48 -7.37
N VAL A 22 22.22 7.89 -8.10
CA VAL A 22 21.47 8.55 -9.18
C VAL A 22 20.00 8.14 -9.15
N PHE A 23 19.13 9.07 -9.51
CA PHE A 23 17.71 8.81 -9.78
C PHE A 23 17.42 9.21 -11.23
N VAL A 24 16.91 8.29 -12.05
CA VAL A 24 16.84 8.46 -13.51
C VAL A 24 15.39 8.55 -13.98
N THR A 25 14.89 9.77 -14.17
CA THR A 25 13.60 10.01 -14.84
C THR A 25 13.75 9.90 -16.35
N ALA A 26 13.18 8.87 -16.96
CA ALA A 26 13.41 8.55 -18.37
C ALA A 26 12.17 7.96 -19.06
N ASN A 27 11.85 8.49 -20.24
CA ASN A 27 10.69 8.11 -21.04
C ASN A 27 10.80 6.68 -21.63
N ALA A 28 9.79 6.25 -22.39
CA ALA A 28 9.92 5.07 -23.24
C ALA A 28 11.00 5.32 -24.33
N GLY A 29 11.71 4.27 -24.76
CA GLY A 29 12.73 4.33 -25.81
C GLY A 29 14.06 5.02 -25.44
N SER A 30 14.16 5.76 -24.33
CA SER A 30 15.31 6.64 -24.03
C SER A 30 16.58 5.93 -23.50
N GLY A 31 16.81 4.66 -23.85
CA GLY A 31 18.03 3.92 -23.49
C GLY A 31 18.17 3.53 -22.01
N LYS A 32 17.07 3.39 -21.25
CA LYS A 32 17.11 2.97 -19.82
C LYS A 32 17.92 1.67 -19.62
N THR A 33 17.55 0.60 -20.31
CA THR A 33 18.20 -0.72 -20.21
C THR A 33 19.68 -0.64 -20.58
N THR A 34 20.03 0.06 -21.66
CA THR A 34 21.42 0.32 -22.07
C THR A 34 22.20 1.01 -20.96
N THR A 35 21.65 2.07 -20.36
CA THR A 35 22.29 2.82 -19.27
C THR A 35 22.56 1.94 -18.06
N LEU A 36 21.64 1.03 -17.71
CA LEU A 36 21.81 0.08 -16.60
C LEU A 36 22.87 -1.00 -16.93
N VAL A 37 22.88 -1.54 -18.15
CA VAL A 37 23.91 -2.50 -18.61
C VAL A 37 25.29 -1.85 -18.61
N SER A 38 25.43 -0.65 -19.18
CA SER A 38 26.66 0.15 -19.13
C SER A 38 27.12 0.41 -17.69
N ARG A 39 26.19 0.66 -16.77
CA ARG A 39 26.51 0.86 -15.34
C ARG A 39 27.02 -0.42 -14.67
N VAL A 40 26.40 -1.58 -14.92
CA VAL A 40 26.88 -2.86 -14.38
C VAL A 40 28.24 -3.22 -14.99
N ALA A 41 28.44 -3.00 -16.29
CA ALA A 41 29.73 -3.22 -16.94
C ALA A 41 30.83 -2.29 -16.38
N ARG A 42 30.53 -1.01 -16.12
CA ARG A 42 31.43 -0.07 -15.42
C ARG A 42 31.74 -0.50 -13.98
N LEU A 43 30.78 -1.06 -13.23
CA LEU A 43 31.04 -1.62 -11.89
C LEU A 43 32.03 -2.79 -11.96
N LEU A 44 31.84 -3.70 -12.92
CA LEU A 44 32.73 -4.85 -13.15
C LEU A 44 34.15 -4.42 -13.57
N LEU A 45 34.27 -3.43 -14.47
CA LEU A 45 35.54 -2.79 -14.84
C LEU A 45 36.19 -2.01 -13.70
N GLY A 46 35.41 -1.59 -12.70
CA GLY A 46 35.89 -1.03 -11.43
C GLY A 46 36.35 -2.08 -10.42
N GLY A 47 36.51 -3.35 -10.85
CA GLY A 47 36.96 -4.46 -10.01
C GLY A 47 35.88 -5.07 -9.11
N ALA A 48 34.62 -4.61 -9.17
CA ALA A 48 33.56 -5.16 -8.34
C ALA A 48 33.28 -6.64 -8.67
N ALA A 49 33.19 -7.48 -7.64
CA ALA A 49 32.80 -8.88 -7.82
C ALA A 49 31.38 -8.97 -8.39
N PRO A 50 31.08 -9.82 -9.39
CA PRO A 50 29.73 -9.91 -9.97
C PRO A 50 28.65 -10.37 -8.97
N SER A 51 29.07 -11.05 -7.90
CA SER A 51 28.23 -11.44 -6.76
C SER A 51 27.87 -10.28 -5.80
N ALA A 52 28.62 -9.18 -5.85
CA ALA A 52 28.41 -7.98 -5.03
C ALA A 52 27.54 -6.91 -5.73
N ILE A 53 27.09 -7.17 -6.97
CA ILE A 53 26.17 -6.32 -7.73
C ILE A 53 24.78 -6.96 -7.71
N LEU A 54 23.84 -6.33 -7.02
CA LEU A 54 22.42 -6.68 -7.07
C LEU A 54 21.73 -5.81 -8.12
N CYS A 55 21.02 -6.42 -9.08
CA CYS A 55 20.14 -5.71 -9.99
C CYS A 55 18.71 -6.26 -9.93
N VAL A 56 17.74 -5.41 -9.55
CA VAL A 56 16.35 -5.81 -9.30
C VAL A 56 15.36 -5.04 -10.17
N THR A 57 14.46 -5.78 -10.83
CA THR A 57 13.40 -5.24 -11.70
C THR A 57 12.05 -5.92 -11.44
N TYR A 58 11.00 -5.54 -12.19
CA TYR A 58 9.64 -6.03 -11.98
C TYR A 58 9.35 -7.38 -12.65
N THR A 59 9.83 -7.63 -13.88
CA THR A 59 9.40 -8.81 -14.68
C THR A 59 10.53 -9.82 -14.90
N LYS A 60 10.17 -11.12 -14.99
CA LYS A 60 11.12 -12.20 -15.34
C LYS A 60 11.80 -11.92 -16.71
N ALA A 61 11.05 -11.34 -17.66
CA ALA A 61 11.54 -10.95 -18.99
C ALA A 61 12.58 -9.82 -18.97
N ALA A 62 12.34 -8.72 -18.24
CA ALA A 62 13.30 -7.60 -18.17
C ALA A 62 14.62 -8.00 -17.48
N ALA A 63 14.55 -8.90 -16.49
CA ALA A 63 15.75 -9.48 -15.89
C ALA A 63 16.55 -10.31 -16.92
N ALA A 64 15.89 -11.19 -17.68
CA ALA A 64 16.52 -11.99 -18.73
C ALA A 64 17.09 -11.12 -19.87
N GLU A 65 16.38 -10.09 -20.32
CA GLU A 65 16.85 -9.16 -21.35
C GLU A 65 18.12 -8.40 -20.90
N MET A 66 18.10 -7.83 -19.69
CA MET A 66 19.24 -7.12 -19.13
C MET A 66 20.46 -8.03 -18.90
N GLN A 67 20.22 -9.28 -18.46
CA GLN A 67 21.26 -10.29 -18.33
C GLN A 67 21.85 -10.66 -19.70
N ALA A 68 21.02 -10.91 -20.70
CA ALA A 68 21.46 -11.24 -22.06
C ALA A 68 22.30 -10.11 -22.68
N ARG A 69 21.82 -8.86 -22.60
CA ARG A 69 22.56 -7.67 -23.09
C ARG A 69 23.91 -7.51 -22.39
N LEU A 70 23.99 -7.75 -21.08
CA LEU A 70 25.26 -7.68 -20.34
C LEU A 70 26.24 -8.77 -20.80
N PHE A 71 25.78 -10.01 -20.92
CA PHE A 71 26.63 -11.10 -21.43
C PHE A 71 27.03 -10.89 -22.89
N GLU A 72 26.17 -10.29 -23.73
CA GLU A 72 26.50 -9.89 -25.10
C GLU A 72 27.63 -8.84 -25.14
N THR A 73 27.54 -7.78 -24.33
CA THR A 73 28.60 -6.76 -24.22
C THR A 73 29.92 -7.36 -23.72
N LEU A 74 29.89 -8.12 -22.62
CA LEU A 74 31.11 -8.74 -22.06
C LEU A 74 31.71 -9.78 -23.01
N GLY A 75 30.87 -10.53 -23.73
CA GLY A 75 31.30 -11.54 -24.71
C GLY A 75 32.01 -10.92 -25.91
N LYS A 76 31.53 -9.78 -26.43
CA LYS A 76 32.21 -9.01 -27.47
C LYS A 76 33.60 -8.56 -27.01
N TRP A 77 33.71 -8.03 -25.80
CA TRP A 77 35.00 -7.59 -25.25
C TRP A 77 36.04 -8.70 -25.10
N ALA A 78 35.63 -9.95 -24.93
CA ALA A 78 36.55 -11.08 -24.88
C ALA A 78 37.28 -11.30 -26.23
N VAL A 79 36.61 -11.02 -27.36
CA VAL A 79 37.05 -11.41 -28.72
C VAL A 79 37.43 -10.27 -29.66
N MET A 80 37.05 -9.01 -29.37
CA MET A 80 37.48 -7.80 -30.11
C MET A 80 39.01 -7.70 -30.21
N ASP A 81 39.56 -6.97 -31.19
CA ASP A 81 40.98 -6.60 -31.16
C ASP A 81 41.27 -5.52 -30.09
N ASP A 82 42.55 -5.23 -29.80
CA ASP A 82 42.92 -4.28 -28.74
C ASP A 82 42.59 -2.82 -29.11
N GLY A 83 42.50 -2.47 -30.40
CA GLY A 83 42.07 -1.14 -30.87
C GLY A 83 40.55 -0.97 -30.77
N GLU A 84 39.79 -1.97 -31.24
CA GLU A 84 38.33 -2.05 -31.06
C GLU A 84 37.94 -1.98 -29.58
N LEU A 85 38.57 -2.80 -28.74
CA LEU A 85 38.31 -2.85 -27.31
C LEU A 85 38.70 -1.54 -26.62
N SER A 86 39.79 -0.90 -27.04
CA SER A 86 40.17 0.42 -26.52
C SER A 86 39.13 1.48 -26.87
N ALA A 87 38.68 1.53 -28.12
CA ALA A 87 37.64 2.46 -28.55
C ALA A 87 36.29 2.21 -27.83
N GLU A 88 35.91 0.96 -27.61
CA GLU A 88 34.65 0.61 -26.93
C GLU A 88 34.70 0.93 -25.43
N LEU A 89 35.80 0.64 -24.73
CA LEU A 89 35.96 0.97 -23.31
C LEU A 89 36.02 2.48 -23.09
N ALA A 90 36.70 3.23 -23.97
CA ALA A 90 36.75 4.69 -23.96
C ALA A 90 35.36 5.30 -24.17
N ARG A 91 34.57 4.81 -25.15
CA ARG A 91 33.16 5.19 -25.32
C ARG A 91 32.31 4.85 -24.09
N LEU A 92 32.61 3.75 -23.41
CA LEU A 92 31.87 3.35 -22.23
C LEU A 92 32.09 4.29 -21.05
N ASP A 93 33.32 4.77 -20.79
CA ASP A 93 33.63 5.59 -19.61
C ASP A 93 33.85 7.10 -19.86
N ASP A 94 33.91 7.54 -21.13
CA ASP A 94 34.27 8.89 -21.58
C ASP A 94 35.74 9.25 -21.29
N SER A 95 36.64 8.27 -21.45
CA SER A 95 38.10 8.46 -21.41
C SER A 95 38.73 8.48 -22.81
N ASP A 96 40.01 8.83 -22.87
CA ASP A 96 40.83 8.77 -24.09
C ASP A 96 41.23 7.30 -24.39
N PRO A 97 40.95 6.77 -25.59
CA PRO A 97 41.42 5.44 -26.00
C PRO A 97 42.93 5.24 -25.82
N ALA A 98 43.74 6.29 -26.04
CA ALA A 98 45.20 6.24 -25.89
C ALA A 98 45.67 6.20 -24.43
N ALA A 99 44.79 6.47 -23.46
CA ALA A 99 45.08 6.37 -22.02
C ALA A 99 44.80 4.96 -21.44
N LEU A 100 44.30 4.02 -22.24
CA LEU A 100 44.00 2.65 -21.81
C LEU A 100 45.26 1.79 -21.84
N ASN A 101 45.57 1.13 -20.70
CA ASN A 101 46.73 0.27 -20.59
C ASN A 101 46.39 -1.22 -20.87
N PRO A 102 47.37 -2.05 -21.28
CA PRO A 102 47.13 -3.46 -21.59
C PRO A 102 46.54 -4.28 -20.42
N ALA A 103 46.83 -3.88 -19.17
CA ALA A 103 46.25 -4.55 -17.99
C ALA A 103 44.73 -4.35 -17.91
N ARG A 104 44.21 -3.18 -18.26
CA ARG A 104 42.77 -2.87 -18.30
C ARG A 104 42.05 -3.59 -19.44
N LEU A 105 42.67 -3.69 -20.62
CA LEU A 105 42.18 -4.52 -21.73
C LEU A 105 42.12 -6.00 -21.31
N SER A 106 43.18 -6.50 -20.69
CA SER A 106 43.28 -7.86 -20.15
C SER A 106 42.24 -8.14 -19.05
N GLU A 107 41.90 -7.18 -18.20
CA GLU A 107 40.79 -7.32 -17.24
C GLU A 107 39.42 -7.33 -17.93
N ALA A 108 39.16 -6.43 -18.88
CA ALA A 108 37.90 -6.38 -19.63
C ALA A 108 37.59 -7.71 -20.32
N ARG A 109 38.60 -8.31 -21.00
CA ARG A 109 38.50 -9.64 -21.63
C ARG A 109 38.12 -10.75 -20.63
N ARG A 110 38.63 -10.68 -19.39
CA ARG A 110 38.32 -11.65 -18.33
C ARG A 110 36.93 -11.48 -17.70
N LEU A 111 36.23 -10.37 -17.92
CA LEU A 111 34.95 -10.10 -17.26
C LEU A 111 33.84 -11.08 -17.68
N PHE A 112 33.83 -11.56 -18.93
CA PHE A 112 32.85 -12.55 -19.39
C PHE A 112 32.98 -13.88 -18.63
N ALA A 113 34.19 -14.42 -18.53
CA ALA A 113 34.48 -15.64 -17.77
C ALA A 113 34.13 -15.45 -16.27
N ARG A 114 34.62 -14.38 -15.65
CA ARG A 114 34.31 -14.05 -14.23
C ARG A 114 32.81 -13.93 -13.97
N ALA A 115 32.03 -13.38 -14.91
CA ALA A 115 30.58 -13.26 -14.81
C ALA A 115 29.86 -14.61 -14.94
N LEU A 116 30.34 -15.49 -15.83
CA LEU A 116 29.79 -16.82 -16.07
C LEU A 116 30.11 -17.80 -14.92
N GLU A 117 31.33 -17.76 -14.41
CA GLU A 117 31.84 -18.62 -13.32
C GLU A 117 31.38 -18.18 -11.92
N THR A 118 30.74 -17.01 -11.79
CA THR A 118 30.31 -16.49 -10.48
C THR A 118 29.33 -17.45 -9.78
N PRO A 119 29.61 -17.90 -8.54
CA PRO A 119 28.72 -18.82 -7.82
C PRO A 119 27.28 -18.31 -7.67
N GLY A 120 26.35 -19.06 -8.25
CA GLY A 120 24.93 -18.71 -8.34
C GLY A 120 24.62 -17.49 -9.21
N GLY A 121 25.49 -17.17 -10.17
CA GLY A 121 25.34 -16.14 -11.21
C GLY A 121 25.45 -14.68 -10.75
N LEU A 122 25.44 -13.76 -11.72
CA LEU A 122 25.11 -12.34 -11.50
C LEU A 122 23.73 -12.22 -10.84
N LYS A 123 23.56 -11.31 -9.88
CA LYS A 123 22.29 -11.16 -9.15
C LYS A 123 21.30 -10.25 -9.89
N ILE A 124 21.07 -10.52 -11.17
CA ILE A 124 20.03 -9.91 -12.00
C ILE A 124 18.74 -10.73 -11.83
N GLN A 125 17.71 -10.14 -11.22
CA GLN A 125 16.49 -10.87 -10.85
C GLN A 125 15.28 -9.96 -10.63
N THR A 126 14.10 -10.55 -10.41
CA THR A 126 12.93 -9.77 -10.00
C THR A 126 12.99 -9.40 -8.52
N ILE A 127 12.29 -8.33 -8.12
CA ILE A 127 12.07 -7.99 -6.70
C ILE A 127 11.49 -9.19 -5.93
N HIS A 128 10.57 -9.94 -6.56
CA HIS A 128 9.96 -11.16 -6.01
C HIS A 128 11.05 -12.20 -5.65
N ALA A 129 11.91 -12.55 -6.62
CA ALA A 129 12.97 -13.55 -6.45
C ALA A 129 14.09 -13.08 -5.51
N PHE A 130 14.30 -11.77 -5.37
CA PHE A 130 15.17 -11.22 -4.32
C PHE A 130 14.57 -11.45 -2.93
N CYS A 131 13.31 -11.06 -2.72
CA CYS A 131 12.61 -11.21 -1.44
C CYS A 131 12.51 -12.69 -1.04
N GLU A 132 12.14 -13.57 -1.97
CA GLU A 132 12.07 -15.02 -1.73
C GLU A 132 13.43 -15.57 -1.27
N LYS A 133 14.53 -15.28 -1.98
CA LYS A 133 15.88 -15.75 -1.61
C LYS A 133 16.35 -15.23 -0.26
N LEU A 134 15.98 -13.99 0.08
CA LEU A 134 16.28 -13.38 1.39
C LEU A 134 15.50 -14.09 2.51
N LEU A 135 14.19 -14.29 2.33
CA LEU A 135 13.33 -14.96 3.31
C LEU A 135 13.69 -16.43 3.49
N ARG A 136 14.06 -17.15 2.41
CA ARG A 136 14.60 -18.52 2.50
C ARG A 136 15.97 -18.59 3.21
N ARG A 137 16.73 -17.50 3.25
CA ARG A 137 18.02 -17.43 3.94
C ARG A 137 17.87 -17.10 5.44
N PHE A 138 16.82 -16.36 5.82
CA PHE A 138 16.58 -15.89 7.19
C PHE A 138 15.13 -16.13 7.67
N PRO A 139 14.59 -17.37 7.60
CA PRO A 139 13.17 -17.63 7.82
C PRO A 139 12.74 -17.38 9.29
N ILE A 140 13.63 -17.62 10.26
CA ILE A 140 13.36 -17.44 11.70
C ILE A 140 13.42 -15.95 12.11
N GLU A 141 14.20 -15.15 11.38
CA GLU A 141 14.29 -13.70 11.53
C GLU A 141 13.04 -13.01 10.97
N ALA A 142 12.57 -13.50 9.82
CA ALA A 142 11.35 -13.05 9.16
C ALA A 142 10.06 -13.54 9.85
N GLY A 143 10.09 -14.70 10.51
CA GLY A 143 8.90 -15.32 11.10
C GLY A 143 8.08 -16.12 10.08
N VAL A 144 8.72 -16.68 9.04
CA VAL A 144 8.08 -17.49 7.99
C VAL A 144 8.50 -18.95 8.11
N SER A 145 7.68 -19.87 7.56
CA SER A 145 8.05 -21.29 7.50
C SER A 145 9.35 -21.48 6.69
N PRO A 146 10.37 -22.23 7.18
CA PRO A 146 11.55 -22.55 6.38
C PRO A 146 11.24 -23.32 5.07
N ARG A 147 10.04 -23.89 4.95
CA ARG A 147 9.53 -24.58 3.76
C ARG A 147 8.41 -23.82 3.05
N PHE A 148 8.35 -22.49 3.18
CA PHE A 148 7.25 -21.72 2.60
C PHE A 148 7.13 -21.90 1.07
N THR A 149 5.89 -22.00 0.59
CA THR A 149 5.57 -21.97 -0.84
C THR A 149 5.33 -20.53 -1.28
N VAL A 150 5.66 -20.19 -2.53
CA VAL A 150 5.25 -18.92 -3.13
C VAL A 150 3.97 -19.19 -3.92
N LEU A 151 2.92 -18.41 -3.69
CA LEU A 151 1.71 -18.46 -4.50
C LEU A 151 1.95 -17.75 -5.83
N GLU A 152 1.96 -18.52 -6.92
CA GLU A 152 1.72 -17.96 -8.26
C GLU A 152 0.21 -17.69 -8.46
N ASN A 153 -0.14 -16.87 -9.45
CA ASN A 153 -1.46 -16.24 -9.56
C ASN A 153 -2.65 -17.23 -9.47
N GLU A 154 -2.58 -18.37 -10.15
CA GLU A 154 -3.66 -19.37 -10.17
C GLU A 154 -3.90 -19.99 -8.80
N ALA A 155 -2.83 -20.28 -8.04
CA ALA A 155 -2.93 -20.79 -6.68
C ALA A 155 -3.50 -19.73 -5.71
N ALA A 156 -3.14 -18.45 -5.90
CA ALA A 156 -3.71 -17.34 -5.12
C ALA A 156 -5.21 -17.13 -5.42
N ILE A 157 -5.64 -17.29 -6.68
CA ILE A 157 -7.04 -17.22 -7.09
C ILE A 157 -7.84 -18.39 -6.48
N ALA A 158 -7.35 -19.62 -6.62
CA ALA A 158 -8.00 -20.80 -6.05
C ALA A 158 -8.17 -20.70 -4.51
N LEU A 159 -7.14 -20.20 -3.82
CA LEU A 159 -7.19 -19.94 -2.38
C LEU A 159 -8.17 -18.81 -2.00
N SER A 160 -8.31 -17.80 -2.86
CA SER A 160 -9.28 -16.70 -2.68
C SER A 160 -10.72 -17.20 -2.81
N HIS A 161 -11.00 -18.07 -3.79
CA HIS A 161 -12.31 -18.71 -3.96
C HIS A 161 -12.64 -19.69 -2.83
N ALA A 162 -11.66 -20.45 -2.32
CA ALA A 162 -11.84 -21.28 -1.13
C ALA A 162 -12.22 -20.42 0.10
N ALA A 163 -11.55 -19.29 0.31
CA ALA A 163 -11.90 -18.35 1.37
C ALA A 163 -13.29 -17.69 1.20
N ARG A 164 -13.79 -17.59 -0.03
CA ARG A 164 -15.17 -17.13 -0.34
C ARG A 164 -16.22 -18.20 0.02
N GLU A 165 -15.94 -19.47 -0.19
CA GLU A 165 -16.80 -20.54 0.34
C GLU A 165 -16.75 -20.60 1.87
N ASP A 166 -15.57 -20.41 2.48
CA ASP A 166 -15.45 -20.36 3.93
C ASP A 166 -16.15 -19.16 4.56
N LEU A 167 -16.29 -18.04 3.82
CA LEU A 167 -17.12 -16.91 4.22
C LEU A 167 -18.60 -17.30 4.29
N ALA A 168 -19.12 -18.01 3.28
CA ALA A 168 -20.48 -18.55 3.32
C ALA A 168 -20.67 -19.56 4.47
N ARG A 169 -19.70 -20.45 4.68
CA ARG A 169 -19.67 -21.37 5.84
C ARG A 169 -19.54 -20.64 7.18
N ALA A 170 -18.93 -19.45 7.23
CA ALA A 170 -18.85 -18.61 8.43
C ALA A 170 -20.18 -17.90 8.71
N ALA A 171 -20.80 -17.28 7.71
CA ALA A 171 -22.12 -16.66 7.82
C ALA A 171 -23.18 -17.63 8.36
N LEU A 172 -23.17 -18.89 7.90
CA LEU A 172 -24.09 -19.94 8.41
C LEU A 172 -23.81 -20.38 9.85
N ARG A 173 -22.60 -20.14 10.40
CA ARG A 173 -22.25 -20.44 11.81
C ARG A 173 -22.48 -19.25 12.75
N ASP A 174 -22.55 -18.04 12.19
CA ASP A 174 -22.63 -16.75 12.87
C ASP A 174 -23.86 -15.97 12.36
N ALA A 175 -25.00 -16.66 12.24
CA ALA A 175 -26.18 -16.17 11.50
C ALA A 175 -26.78 -14.87 12.07
N GLU A 176 -26.78 -14.73 13.40
CA GLU A 176 -27.19 -13.52 14.14
C GLU A 176 -26.01 -12.56 14.40
N GLY A 177 -24.81 -12.89 13.91
CA GLY A 177 -23.61 -12.07 14.04
C GLY A 177 -23.37 -11.18 12.81
N PRO A 178 -22.43 -10.22 12.90
CA PRO A 178 -22.22 -9.21 11.86
C PRO A 178 -21.89 -9.80 10.47
N VAL A 179 -21.30 -11.00 10.41
CA VAL A 179 -21.00 -11.69 9.15
C VAL A 179 -22.26 -12.39 8.59
N GLY A 180 -23.04 -13.05 9.44
CA GLY A 180 -24.30 -13.68 9.05
C GLY A 180 -25.34 -12.66 8.58
N GLU A 181 -25.55 -11.58 9.33
CA GLU A 181 -26.44 -10.49 8.91
C GLU A 181 -26.03 -9.89 7.56
N ALA A 182 -24.75 -9.51 7.42
CA ALA A 182 -24.26 -8.84 6.21
C ALA A 182 -24.36 -9.76 4.98
N TYR A 183 -24.08 -11.04 5.13
CA TYR A 183 -24.22 -12.03 4.06
C TYR A 183 -25.69 -12.25 3.69
N SER A 184 -26.57 -12.39 4.69
CA SER A 184 -28.00 -12.66 4.49
C SER A 184 -28.73 -11.47 3.85
N HIS A 185 -28.42 -10.24 4.28
CA HIS A 185 -28.92 -9.02 3.66
C HIS A 185 -28.62 -8.97 2.16
N PHE A 186 -27.36 -9.15 1.74
CA PHE A 186 -27.02 -9.13 0.32
C PHE A 186 -27.53 -10.35 -0.46
N ALA A 187 -27.71 -11.50 0.19
CA ALA A 187 -28.32 -12.69 -0.42
C ALA A 187 -29.85 -12.54 -0.66
N VAL A 188 -30.49 -11.51 -0.09
CA VAL A 188 -31.91 -11.17 -0.29
C VAL A 188 -32.08 -9.94 -1.19
N GLU A 189 -31.31 -8.88 -0.97
CA GLU A 189 -31.40 -7.61 -1.72
C GLU A 189 -30.80 -7.69 -3.14
N LEU A 190 -29.91 -8.64 -3.41
CA LEU A 190 -29.25 -8.80 -4.71
C LEU A 190 -29.68 -10.09 -5.41
N ASP A 191 -29.87 -10.00 -6.73
CA ASP A 191 -29.92 -11.20 -7.57
C ASP A 191 -28.60 -11.99 -7.51
N TRP A 192 -28.66 -13.28 -7.80
CA TRP A 192 -27.50 -14.19 -7.73
C TRP A 192 -26.27 -13.66 -8.48
N GLY A 193 -26.46 -13.04 -9.66
CA GLY A 193 -25.37 -12.48 -10.46
C GLY A 193 -24.69 -11.32 -9.75
N ARG A 194 -25.46 -10.32 -9.31
CA ARG A 194 -24.95 -9.18 -8.52
C ARG A 194 -24.31 -9.60 -7.22
N PHE A 195 -24.80 -10.66 -6.58
CA PHE A 195 -24.18 -11.20 -5.36
C PHE A 195 -22.84 -11.88 -5.66
N GLN A 196 -22.70 -12.61 -6.79
CA GLN A 196 -21.38 -13.10 -7.22
C GLN A 196 -20.44 -11.94 -7.57
N ASP A 197 -20.92 -10.90 -8.27
CA ASP A 197 -20.12 -9.71 -8.61
C ASP A 197 -19.63 -8.97 -7.35
N LEU A 198 -20.46 -8.87 -6.31
CA LEU A 198 -20.08 -8.29 -5.01
C LEU A 198 -18.95 -9.09 -4.34
N LEU A 199 -19.06 -10.42 -4.32
CA LEU A 199 -18.02 -11.29 -3.77
C LEU A 199 -16.72 -11.24 -4.59
N ALA A 200 -16.82 -11.20 -5.93
CA ALA A 200 -15.67 -11.01 -6.82
C ALA A 200 -15.00 -9.64 -6.64
N LEU A 201 -15.78 -8.58 -6.38
CA LEU A 201 -15.26 -7.25 -6.02
C LEU A 201 -14.50 -7.29 -4.69
N ILE A 202 -15.00 -8.02 -3.69
CA ILE A 202 -14.32 -8.25 -2.41
C ILE A 202 -12.99 -8.99 -2.62
N GLU A 203 -12.98 -10.09 -3.38
CA GLU A 203 -11.76 -10.83 -3.71
C GLU A 203 -10.73 -9.95 -4.42
N ALA A 204 -11.14 -9.25 -5.48
CA ALA A 204 -10.27 -8.43 -6.31
C ALA A 204 -9.73 -7.17 -5.60
N LYS A 205 -10.45 -6.63 -4.61
CA LYS A 205 -10.06 -5.43 -3.85
C LYS A 205 -9.69 -5.69 -2.39
N ARG A 206 -9.54 -6.95 -1.97
CA ARG A 206 -9.26 -7.37 -0.59
C ARG A 206 -8.27 -6.47 0.15
N ALA A 207 -7.13 -6.16 -0.48
CA ALA A 207 -6.09 -5.30 0.10
C ALA A 207 -6.53 -3.82 0.26
N GLU A 208 -7.19 -3.23 -0.74
CA GLU A 208 -7.72 -1.85 -0.67
C GLU A 208 -8.82 -1.71 0.39
N LEU A 209 -9.70 -2.70 0.48
CA LEU A 209 -10.80 -2.73 1.45
C LEU A 209 -10.28 -2.91 2.88
N THR A 210 -9.33 -3.82 3.11
CA THR A 210 -8.74 -4.06 4.44
C THR A 210 -7.92 -2.86 4.93
N ASP A 211 -7.12 -2.22 4.07
CA ASP A 211 -6.44 -0.97 4.41
C ASP A 211 -7.42 0.19 4.66
N TYR A 212 -8.55 0.25 3.95
CA TYR A 212 -9.60 1.23 4.24
C TYR A 212 -10.23 0.99 5.63
N VAL A 213 -10.59 -0.25 5.98
CA VAL A 213 -11.10 -0.60 7.33
C VAL A 213 -10.09 -0.20 8.41
N ALA A 214 -8.81 -0.54 8.25
CA ALA A 214 -7.75 -0.14 9.19
C ALA A 214 -7.59 1.40 9.26
N ARG A 215 -7.70 2.11 8.14
CA ARG A 215 -7.67 3.58 8.13
C ARG A 215 -8.87 4.21 8.82
N VAL A 216 -10.07 3.63 8.71
CA VAL A 216 -11.25 4.12 9.45
C VAL A 216 -11.10 3.87 10.95
N ALA A 217 -10.65 2.67 11.36
CA ALA A 217 -10.42 2.32 12.76
C ALA A 217 -9.38 3.23 13.45
N ASP A 218 -8.31 3.61 12.74
CA ASP A 218 -7.28 4.53 13.23
C ASP A 218 -7.66 6.02 13.12
N GLY A 219 -8.86 6.37 12.62
CA GLY A 219 -9.25 7.76 12.34
C GLY A 219 -8.45 8.43 11.21
N ARG A 220 -7.73 7.65 10.40
CA ARG A 220 -6.96 8.08 9.21
C ARG A 220 -7.82 8.23 7.95
N ALA A 221 -9.08 7.77 7.97
CA ALA A 221 -10.09 7.98 6.94
C ALA A 221 -11.48 8.18 7.58
N PRO A 222 -12.39 8.96 6.94
CA PRO A 222 -13.79 9.03 7.38
C PRO A 222 -14.51 7.69 7.16
N GLY A 223 -15.40 7.31 8.07
CA GLY A 223 -16.26 6.12 7.92
C GLY A 223 -17.46 6.38 6.98
N PRO A 224 -18.23 5.34 6.60
CA PRO A 224 -19.31 5.45 5.61
C PRO A 224 -20.36 6.51 5.93
N TYR A 225 -20.92 6.55 7.15
CA TYR A 225 -21.87 7.61 7.57
C TYR A 225 -21.31 9.03 7.38
N VAL A 226 -20.02 9.25 7.64
CA VAL A 226 -19.35 10.55 7.47
C VAL A 226 -19.16 10.90 5.99
N LEU A 227 -19.07 9.90 5.10
CA LEU A 227 -18.98 10.10 3.65
C LEU A 227 -20.34 10.33 3.00
N THR A 228 -21.42 9.72 3.50
CA THR A 228 -22.79 9.95 2.99
C THR A 228 -23.48 11.14 3.63
N GLY A 229 -23.02 11.58 4.81
CA GLY A 229 -23.69 12.60 5.62
C GLY A 229 -24.88 12.06 6.44
N ALA A 230 -25.00 10.73 6.55
CA ALA A 230 -26.06 10.09 7.33
C ALA A 230 -25.79 10.11 8.84
N ASP A 231 -26.87 10.03 9.60
CA ASP A 231 -26.86 10.00 11.06
C ASP A 231 -26.71 8.55 11.55
N PRO A 232 -25.60 8.17 12.21
CA PRO A 232 -25.38 6.80 12.69
C PRO A 232 -26.29 6.40 13.86
N GLN A 233 -27.18 7.28 14.33
CA GLN A 233 -28.19 6.99 15.35
C GLN A 233 -29.62 6.80 14.78
N LYS A 234 -29.78 6.79 13.45
CA LYS A 234 -31.07 6.55 12.79
C LYS A 234 -30.93 5.46 11.74
N THR A 235 -31.65 4.35 11.91
CA THR A 235 -31.73 3.35 10.85
C THR A 235 -32.55 3.90 9.66
N PRO A 236 -32.49 3.25 8.49
CA PRO A 236 -33.41 3.57 7.39
C PRO A 236 -34.89 3.55 7.81
N GLU A 237 -35.28 2.60 8.66
CA GLU A 237 -36.64 2.43 9.19
C GLU A 237 -37.01 3.56 10.16
N ASP A 238 -36.07 4.06 10.97
CA ASP A 238 -36.29 5.24 11.82
C ASP A 238 -36.60 6.50 11.00
N ILE A 239 -35.97 6.64 9.82
CA ILE A 239 -36.18 7.78 8.91
C ILE A 239 -37.55 7.67 8.25
N GLU A 240 -37.88 6.50 7.68
CA GLU A 240 -39.20 6.24 7.07
C GLU A 240 -40.32 6.40 8.11
N ALA A 241 -40.24 5.73 9.26
CA ALA A 241 -41.23 5.83 10.33
C ALA A 241 -41.24 7.22 11.00
N GLY A 242 -40.11 7.93 11.03
CA GLY A 242 -40.04 9.32 11.51
C GLY A 242 -40.86 10.27 10.66
N PHE A 243 -40.75 10.18 9.33
CA PHE A 243 -41.57 10.94 8.41
C PHE A 243 -43.06 10.57 8.53
N MET A 244 -43.39 9.27 8.58
CA MET A 244 -44.78 8.80 8.68
C MET A 244 -45.45 9.14 10.02
N ARG A 245 -44.68 9.33 11.12
CA ARG A 245 -45.18 9.83 12.41
C ARG A 245 -45.39 11.35 12.45
N TRP A 246 -44.66 12.11 11.63
CA TRP A 246 -44.81 13.56 11.52
C TRP A 246 -46.03 13.97 10.68
N LEU A 247 -46.42 13.14 9.71
CA LEU A 247 -47.46 13.46 8.74
C LEU A 247 -48.89 13.14 9.25
N ASP A 248 -49.71 14.17 9.43
CA ASP A 248 -51.11 14.02 9.86
C ASP A 248 -52.03 13.52 8.72
N ARG A 249 -52.76 12.43 8.97
CA ARG A 249 -53.67 11.81 7.99
C ARG A 249 -54.91 12.65 7.66
N GLY A 250 -55.42 13.44 8.61
CA GLY A 250 -56.58 14.31 8.42
C GLY A 250 -56.22 15.55 7.60
N GLU A 251 -55.05 16.12 7.85
CA GLU A 251 -54.44 17.18 7.05
C GLU A 251 -54.29 16.74 5.59
N VAL A 252 -53.70 15.55 5.36
CA VAL A 252 -53.49 14.99 4.02
C VAL A 252 -54.83 14.74 3.31
N ARG A 253 -55.85 14.23 4.01
CA ARG A 253 -57.18 14.02 3.40
C ARG A 253 -57.82 15.34 2.99
N ARG A 254 -57.84 16.34 3.88
CA ARG A 254 -58.41 17.67 3.60
C ARG A 254 -57.70 18.36 2.43
N MET A 255 -56.38 18.27 2.36
CA MET A 255 -55.61 18.87 1.27
C MET A 255 -55.78 18.10 -0.06
N ALA A 256 -55.97 16.78 -0.03
CA ALA A 256 -56.35 16.01 -1.21
C ALA A 256 -57.75 16.37 -1.71
N GLU A 257 -58.73 16.51 -0.82
CA GLU A 257 -60.11 16.94 -1.13
C GLU A 257 -60.12 18.36 -1.76
N LEU A 258 -59.28 19.27 -1.28
CA LEU A 258 -59.07 20.59 -1.91
C LEU A 258 -58.40 20.47 -3.29
N MET A 259 -57.33 19.68 -3.44
CA MET A 259 -56.70 19.45 -4.76
C MET A 259 -57.68 18.85 -5.79
N ALA A 260 -58.66 18.07 -5.34
CA ALA A 260 -59.71 17.50 -6.19
C ALA A 260 -60.67 18.55 -6.79
N THR A 261 -60.68 19.81 -6.34
CA THR A 261 -61.45 20.88 -7.00
C THR A 261 -60.74 21.50 -8.21
N GLY A 262 -59.45 21.19 -8.42
CA GLY A 262 -58.63 21.77 -9.48
C GLY A 262 -58.82 21.16 -10.88
N SER A 263 -57.77 21.27 -11.69
CA SER A 263 -57.70 20.68 -13.04
C SER A 263 -57.65 19.15 -12.99
N LYS A 264 -57.64 18.49 -14.16
CA LYS A 264 -57.42 17.03 -14.23
C LYS A 264 -56.14 16.61 -13.51
N THR A 265 -55.01 17.28 -13.74
CA THR A 265 -53.72 16.93 -13.13
C THR A 265 -53.77 17.01 -11.60
N ASP A 266 -54.51 17.98 -11.07
CA ASP A 266 -54.67 18.21 -9.63
C ASP A 266 -55.58 17.13 -9.00
N LYS A 267 -56.64 16.73 -9.70
CA LYS A 267 -57.47 15.56 -9.37
C LYS A 267 -56.68 14.26 -9.42
N ASP A 268 -55.77 14.10 -10.39
CA ASP A 268 -54.87 12.95 -10.46
C ASP A 268 -53.87 12.95 -9.28
N ARG A 269 -53.46 14.12 -8.73
CA ARG A 269 -52.68 14.17 -7.47
C ARG A 269 -53.53 13.78 -6.26
N ALA A 270 -54.75 14.31 -6.17
CA ALA A 270 -55.68 14.03 -5.08
C ALA A 270 -56.02 12.53 -5.01
N ALA A 271 -56.26 11.88 -6.14
CA ALA A 271 -56.54 10.45 -6.22
C ALA A 271 -55.34 9.61 -5.72
N GLU A 272 -54.10 9.96 -6.09
CA GLU A 272 -52.90 9.27 -5.58
C GLU A 272 -52.70 9.49 -4.06
N LEU A 273 -53.01 10.68 -3.52
CA LEU A 273 -52.98 10.96 -2.07
C LEU A 273 -54.03 10.15 -1.29
N ILE A 274 -55.27 10.10 -1.78
CA ILE A 274 -56.35 9.31 -1.17
C ILE A 274 -56.03 7.81 -1.27
N HIS A 275 -55.48 7.34 -2.39
CA HIS A 275 -55.04 5.95 -2.52
C HIS A 275 -53.96 5.60 -1.48
N ALA A 276 -52.95 6.44 -1.29
CA ALA A 276 -51.94 6.24 -0.25
C ALA A 276 -52.51 6.31 1.18
N LEU A 277 -53.51 7.18 1.44
CA LEU A 277 -54.20 7.22 2.74
C LEU A 277 -54.96 5.92 3.06
N ASP A 278 -55.69 5.40 2.08
CA ASP A 278 -56.68 4.33 2.29
C ASP A 278 -56.12 2.91 2.02
N HIS A 279 -55.04 2.77 1.23
CA HIS A 279 -54.53 1.46 0.77
C HIS A 279 -53.03 1.21 1.03
N ASP A 280 -52.18 2.25 1.00
CA ASP A 280 -50.72 2.12 1.20
C ASP A 280 -50.15 3.31 1.98
N TRP A 281 -50.43 3.35 3.29
CA TRP A 281 -49.91 4.38 4.18
C TRP A 281 -48.47 4.09 4.60
N SER A 282 -47.57 4.14 3.63
CA SER A 282 -46.14 3.95 3.79
C SER A 282 -45.35 5.09 3.15
N PHE A 283 -44.05 5.17 3.49
CA PHE A 283 -43.14 6.09 2.82
C PHE A 283 -42.98 5.74 1.32
N HIS A 284 -43.16 4.47 0.95
CA HIS A 284 -43.14 4.02 -0.43
C HIS A 284 -44.39 4.47 -1.21
N GLY A 285 -45.59 4.23 -0.67
CA GLY A 285 -46.86 4.56 -1.29
C GLY A 285 -47.04 6.06 -1.56
N LEU A 286 -46.65 6.90 -0.60
CA LEU A 286 -46.61 8.36 -0.80
C LEU A 286 -45.63 8.79 -1.90
N GLY A 287 -44.59 7.98 -2.18
CA GLY A 287 -43.64 8.23 -3.26
C GLY A 287 -44.27 8.34 -4.64
N VAL A 288 -45.40 7.66 -4.89
CA VAL A 288 -46.13 7.74 -6.17
C VAL A 288 -46.59 9.18 -6.44
N VAL A 289 -47.08 9.89 -5.41
CA VAL A 289 -47.57 11.27 -5.49
C VAL A 289 -46.47 12.23 -5.97
N PHE A 290 -45.27 12.08 -5.42
CA PHE A 290 -44.15 13.03 -5.55
C PHE A 290 -43.16 12.71 -6.67
N LEU A 291 -43.12 11.46 -7.13
CA LEU A 291 -42.14 10.95 -8.09
C LEU A 291 -42.78 10.53 -9.41
N THR A 292 -42.03 10.64 -10.50
CA THR A 292 -42.36 10.02 -11.79
C THR A 292 -42.17 8.50 -11.72
N GLY A 293 -42.69 7.76 -12.71
CA GLY A 293 -42.37 6.33 -12.88
C GLY A 293 -40.89 6.01 -13.10
N SER A 294 -40.02 7.01 -13.22
CA SER A 294 -38.56 6.89 -13.24
C SER A 294 -37.90 7.24 -11.89
N GLY A 295 -38.66 7.34 -10.80
CA GLY A 295 -38.19 7.71 -9.46
C GLY A 295 -37.68 9.16 -9.32
N SER A 296 -37.85 9.98 -10.36
CA SER A 296 -37.39 11.37 -10.42
C SER A 296 -38.45 12.29 -9.79
N PRO A 297 -38.08 13.39 -9.10
CA PRO A 297 -39.07 14.34 -8.58
C PRO A 297 -39.97 14.91 -9.69
N ARG A 298 -41.27 15.00 -9.44
CA ARG A 298 -42.20 15.71 -10.34
C ARG A 298 -41.91 17.22 -10.29
N LYS A 299 -41.85 17.87 -11.46
CA LYS A 299 -41.42 19.29 -11.61
C LYS A 299 -42.44 20.34 -11.13
N SER A 300 -43.69 19.93 -10.90
CA SER A 300 -44.74 20.73 -10.29
C SER A 300 -45.70 19.80 -9.59
N MET A 301 -46.17 20.19 -8.40
CA MET A 301 -47.18 19.44 -7.63
C MET A 301 -48.61 19.89 -7.92
N ALA A 302 -48.78 21.03 -8.60
CA ALA A 302 -50.09 21.61 -8.88
C ALA A 302 -50.10 22.36 -10.23
N THR A 303 -51.29 22.68 -10.72
CA THR A 303 -51.51 23.63 -11.82
C THR A 303 -51.94 25.01 -11.31
N ARG A 304 -52.03 26.00 -12.20
CA ARG A 304 -52.59 27.34 -11.89
C ARG A 304 -54.09 27.33 -11.53
N GLN A 305 -54.77 26.18 -11.61
CA GLN A 305 -56.20 26.02 -11.25
C GLN A 305 -56.40 25.30 -9.90
N ALA A 306 -55.33 24.84 -9.24
CA ALA A 306 -55.41 24.28 -7.90
C ALA A 306 -55.67 25.37 -6.85
N PRO A 307 -56.35 25.08 -5.73
CA PRO A 307 -56.43 26.00 -4.60
C PRO A 307 -55.03 26.37 -4.08
N PRO A 308 -54.68 27.66 -3.93
CA PRO A 308 -53.32 28.09 -3.58
C PRO A 308 -52.76 27.43 -2.31
N ASP A 309 -53.57 27.31 -1.26
CA ASP A 309 -53.15 26.76 0.03
C ASP A 309 -52.77 25.28 -0.08
N ALA A 310 -53.59 24.49 -0.79
CA ALA A 310 -53.34 23.07 -1.02
C ALA A 310 -52.17 22.83 -1.99
N ALA A 311 -52.03 23.69 -3.01
CA ALA A 311 -50.90 23.66 -3.94
C ALA A 311 -49.58 23.98 -3.24
N GLY A 312 -49.56 24.99 -2.36
CA GLY A 312 -48.41 25.36 -1.54
C GLY A 312 -48.05 24.25 -0.56
N TRP A 313 -49.03 23.77 0.23
CA TRP A 313 -48.85 22.66 1.17
C TRP A 313 -48.30 21.39 0.50
N LEU A 314 -48.77 21.05 -0.70
CA LEU A 314 -48.33 19.86 -1.41
C LEU A 314 -46.90 19.99 -1.97
N ALA A 315 -46.46 21.19 -2.32
CA ALA A 315 -45.05 21.48 -2.65
C ALA A 315 -44.17 21.39 -1.39
N ASP A 316 -44.60 22.01 -0.29
CA ASP A 316 -43.96 21.94 1.03
C ASP A 316 -43.79 20.49 1.53
N LEU A 317 -44.79 19.64 1.26
CA LEU A 317 -44.74 18.21 1.58
C LEU A 317 -43.82 17.45 0.62
N GLN A 318 -43.78 17.81 -0.68
CA GLN A 318 -42.82 17.23 -1.62
C GLN A 318 -41.38 17.48 -1.15
N ASP A 319 -41.02 18.71 -0.78
CA ASP A 319 -39.66 19.03 -0.35
C ASP A 319 -39.26 18.28 0.93
N LYS A 320 -40.19 18.16 1.90
CA LYS A 320 -39.97 17.37 3.13
C LYS A 320 -39.83 15.88 2.82
N PHE A 321 -40.65 15.33 1.91
CA PHE A 321 -40.54 13.94 1.45
C PHE A 321 -39.21 13.68 0.73
N LEU A 322 -38.77 14.58 -0.15
CA LEU A 322 -37.50 14.45 -0.86
C LEU A 322 -36.30 14.53 0.09
N ALA A 323 -36.33 15.43 1.08
CA ALA A 323 -35.31 15.52 2.12
C ALA A 323 -35.22 14.22 2.95
N ALA A 324 -36.35 13.67 3.40
CA ALA A 324 -36.39 12.39 4.11
C ALA A 324 -35.89 11.23 3.23
N ARG A 325 -36.28 11.20 1.95
CA ARG A 325 -35.87 10.17 0.97
C ARG A 325 -34.36 10.21 0.69
N ASP A 326 -33.76 11.39 0.68
CA ASP A 326 -32.33 11.53 0.40
C ASP A 326 -31.49 11.29 1.68
N GLN A 327 -32.01 11.57 2.88
CA GLN A 327 -31.47 11.04 4.16
C GLN A 327 -31.53 9.51 4.20
N LEU A 328 -32.66 8.92 3.83
CA LEU A 328 -32.88 7.48 3.77
C LEU A 328 -31.87 6.77 2.85
N ARG A 329 -31.60 7.38 1.68
CA ARG A 329 -30.57 6.89 0.74
C ARG A 329 -29.16 7.02 1.32
N ALA A 330 -28.85 8.13 2.00
CA ALA A 330 -27.56 8.30 2.65
C ALA A 330 -27.32 7.27 3.77
N ALA A 331 -28.37 6.88 4.49
CA ALA A 331 -28.34 5.81 5.49
C ALA A 331 -28.13 4.44 4.83
N LYS A 332 -29.02 4.00 3.92
CA LYS A 332 -28.90 2.70 3.22
C LYS A 332 -27.51 2.53 2.56
N VAL A 333 -27.00 3.54 1.87
CA VAL A 333 -25.63 3.49 1.28
C VAL A 333 -24.51 3.37 2.33
N ALA A 334 -24.67 3.95 3.52
CA ALA A 334 -23.68 3.79 4.61
C ALA A 334 -23.75 2.38 5.21
N ASP A 335 -24.95 1.88 5.50
CA ASP A 335 -25.22 0.57 6.08
C ASP A 335 -24.72 -0.56 5.16
N ASP A 336 -25.10 -0.52 3.88
CA ASP A 336 -24.64 -1.45 2.85
C ASP A 336 -23.10 -1.43 2.76
N THR A 337 -22.49 -0.25 2.81
CA THR A 337 -21.02 -0.13 2.78
C THR A 337 -20.38 -0.76 4.03
N ILE A 338 -21.00 -0.64 5.21
CA ILE A 338 -20.52 -1.28 6.44
C ILE A 338 -20.68 -2.80 6.37
N ARG A 339 -21.80 -3.31 5.86
CA ARG A 339 -22.04 -4.75 5.63
C ARG A 339 -21.01 -5.32 4.63
N LEU A 340 -20.75 -4.62 3.52
CA LEU A 340 -19.72 -4.97 2.54
C LEU A 340 -18.32 -5.04 3.16
N LEU A 341 -17.93 -4.03 3.94
CA LEU A 341 -16.62 -3.97 4.60
C LEU A 341 -16.47 -5.05 5.69
N THR A 342 -17.57 -5.42 6.36
CA THR A 342 -17.60 -6.54 7.31
C THR A 342 -17.31 -7.86 6.61
N LEU A 343 -17.98 -8.14 5.48
CA LEU A 343 -17.71 -9.32 4.65
C LEU A 343 -16.28 -9.31 4.07
N ALA A 344 -15.77 -8.14 3.66
CA ALA A 344 -14.42 -8.00 3.13
C ALA A 344 -13.33 -8.30 4.16
N ASN A 345 -13.50 -7.81 5.40
CA ASN A 345 -12.58 -8.08 6.49
C ASN A 345 -12.63 -9.55 6.94
N ALA A 346 -13.82 -10.17 6.94
CA ALA A 346 -13.97 -11.59 7.21
C ALA A 346 -13.33 -12.47 6.12
N HIS A 347 -13.54 -12.15 4.83
CA HIS A 347 -12.86 -12.82 3.71
C HIS A 347 -11.34 -12.70 3.81
N ALA A 348 -10.83 -11.52 4.15
CA ALA A 348 -9.41 -11.29 4.34
C ALA A 348 -8.83 -12.17 5.46
N ALA A 349 -9.48 -12.22 6.63
CA ALA A 349 -9.05 -13.07 7.74
C ALA A 349 -9.02 -14.57 7.36
N LEU A 350 -10.02 -15.04 6.60
CA LEU A 350 -10.08 -16.42 6.11
C LEU A 350 -8.98 -16.72 5.09
N TYR A 351 -8.71 -15.80 4.15
CA TYR A 351 -7.64 -15.93 3.16
C TYR A 351 -6.25 -15.96 3.83
N GLU A 352 -5.98 -15.09 4.80
CA GLU A 352 -4.72 -15.07 5.54
C GLU A 352 -4.54 -16.33 6.42
N ALA A 353 -5.61 -16.83 7.03
CA ALA A 353 -5.61 -18.11 7.73
C ALA A 353 -5.31 -19.28 6.77
N ALA A 354 -5.92 -19.29 5.58
CA ALA A 354 -5.70 -20.30 4.57
C ALA A 354 -4.27 -20.26 4.00
N LYS A 355 -3.68 -19.08 3.75
CA LYS A 355 -2.26 -18.92 3.41
C LYS A 355 -1.37 -19.49 4.51
N THR A 356 -1.64 -19.12 5.76
CA THR A 356 -0.87 -19.55 6.94
C THR A 356 -0.90 -21.07 7.11
N ALA A 357 -2.07 -21.70 6.93
CA ALA A 357 -2.23 -23.15 7.04
C ALA A 357 -1.43 -23.92 5.97
N HIS A 358 -1.36 -23.40 4.74
CA HIS A 358 -0.53 -23.96 3.68
C HIS A 358 0.97 -23.59 3.80
N GLY A 359 1.33 -22.74 4.78
CA GLY A 359 2.67 -22.16 4.89
C GLY A 359 3.05 -21.30 3.69
N ALA A 360 2.07 -20.73 2.99
CA ALA A 360 2.24 -20.06 1.70
C ALA A 360 2.36 -18.55 1.85
N LEU A 361 3.09 -17.90 0.93
CA LEU A 361 3.27 -16.46 0.85
C LEU A 361 2.93 -15.96 -0.57
N ASP A 362 2.13 -14.90 -0.69
CA ASP A 362 1.96 -14.16 -1.94
C ASP A 362 3.01 -13.04 -2.10
N PHE A 363 3.03 -12.35 -3.23
CA PHE A 363 4.03 -11.30 -3.50
C PHE A 363 4.02 -10.16 -2.46
N SER A 364 2.84 -9.80 -1.94
CA SER A 364 2.70 -8.75 -0.94
C SER A 364 3.37 -9.18 0.37
N ASP A 365 3.17 -10.44 0.76
CA ASP A 365 3.82 -11.04 1.93
C ASP A 365 5.35 -11.07 1.76
N LEU A 366 5.85 -11.48 0.59
CA LEU A 366 7.28 -11.54 0.31
C LEU A 366 7.95 -10.17 0.51
N VAL A 367 7.32 -9.09 0.02
CA VAL A 367 7.83 -7.73 0.20
C VAL A 367 7.69 -7.27 1.66
N ALA A 368 6.51 -7.43 2.26
CA ALA A 368 6.25 -6.99 3.64
C ALA A 368 7.19 -7.67 4.65
N ARG A 369 7.30 -9.00 4.61
CA ARG A 369 8.22 -9.77 5.47
C ARG A 369 9.68 -9.41 5.23
N THR A 370 10.07 -9.07 4.00
CA THR A 370 11.44 -8.60 3.71
C THR A 370 11.74 -7.26 4.40
N VAL A 371 10.81 -6.31 4.37
CA VAL A 371 10.94 -5.02 5.09
C VAL A 371 10.94 -5.23 6.60
N GLU A 372 9.98 -6.00 7.14
CA GLU A 372 9.94 -6.36 8.57
C GLU A 372 11.25 -7.03 9.06
N THR A 373 11.93 -7.78 8.19
CA THR A 373 13.21 -8.43 8.51
C THR A 373 14.37 -7.43 8.52
N ALA A 374 14.37 -6.47 7.59
CA ALA A 374 15.41 -5.45 7.48
C ALA A 374 15.37 -4.43 8.64
N ASP A 375 14.17 -4.06 9.11
CA ASP A 375 14.00 -3.11 10.22
C ASP A 375 14.28 -3.71 11.61
N ARG A 376 14.50 -5.03 11.70
CA ARG A 376 14.85 -5.73 12.96
C ARG A 376 16.38 -5.70 13.17
N PRO A 377 16.91 -4.98 14.19
CA PRO A 377 18.35 -4.94 14.42
C PRO A 377 18.91 -6.32 14.80
N LEU A 378 19.89 -6.77 14.00
CA LEU A 378 20.58 -8.07 14.10
C LEU A 378 21.17 -8.36 15.50
N ASP A 379 21.56 -7.30 16.20
CA ASP A 379 22.42 -7.32 17.39
C ASP A 379 21.81 -7.99 18.65
N ARG A 380 20.50 -8.28 18.65
CA ARG A 380 19.79 -8.81 19.83
C ARG A 380 19.73 -10.34 19.95
N ARG A 381 20.21 -11.13 18.98
CA ARG A 381 19.84 -12.56 18.88
C ARG A 381 20.87 -13.60 19.36
N LEU A 382 22.11 -13.24 19.70
CA LEU A 382 23.08 -14.21 20.26
C LEU A 382 22.89 -14.47 21.77
N GLY A 383 22.29 -13.55 22.54
CA GLY A 383 22.16 -13.69 23.99
C GLY A 383 21.11 -14.70 24.49
N ALA A 384 20.17 -15.14 23.64
CA ALA A 384 19.00 -15.91 24.08
C ALA A 384 19.19 -17.45 24.06
N VAL A 385 20.10 -17.97 23.24
CA VAL A 385 20.20 -19.43 22.98
C VAL A 385 20.91 -20.18 24.12
N GLN A 386 21.76 -19.49 24.89
CA GLN A 386 22.66 -20.14 25.87
C GLN A 386 22.03 -20.38 27.26
N ALA A 387 20.81 -19.88 27.51
CA ALA A 387 20.08 -20.11 28.75
C ALA A 387 19.33 -21.48 28.79
N GLY A 388 19.24 -22.19 27.67
CA GLY A 388 18.40 -23.38 27.51
C GLY A 388 18.95 -24.72 28.04
N ARG A 389 20.10 -24.75 28.73
CA ARG A 389 20.71 -25.99 29.25
C ARG A 389 21.26 -25.88 30.68
N ARG A 390 20.36 -25.88 31.67
CA ARG A 390 20.67 -26.45 33.00
C ARG A 390 19.82 -27.69 33.25
N ARG A 391 20.37 -28.64 34.02
CA ARG A 391 19.94 -30.05 34.04
C ARG A 391 18.59 -30.24 34.74
N ARG A 392 17.85 -31.27 34.31
CA ARG A 392 16.78 -31.86 35.12
C ARG A 392 17.38 -32.45 36.41
N SER A 393 16.78 -32.11 37.54
CA SER A 393 16.93 -32.83 38.82
C SER A 393 15.54 -33.20 39.31
N ARG A 394 15.38 -34.41 39.86
CA ARG A 394 14.08 -34.87 40.39
C ARG A 394 13.76 -34.11 41.71
N PRO A 395 12.46 -33.89 42.03
CA PRO A 395 12.08 -33.40 43.34
C PRO A 395 12.21 -34.51 44.39
N ASP A 396 12.58 -34.14 45.62
CA ASP A 396 12.31 -34.95 46.81
C ASP A 396 11.98 -34.02 48.00
N ARG A 397 11.43 -34.61 49.06
CA ARG A 397 10.62 -33.99 50.11
C ARG A 397 11.46 -33.39 51.25
N ARG A 398 11.03 -32.22 51.77
CA ARG A 398 10.88 -31.95 53.22
C ARG A 398 10.12 -30.64 53.48
N GLY A 399 9.70 -30.45 54.74
CA GLY A 399 8.67 -29.51 55.18
C GLY A 399 9.11 -28.06 55.47
N PRO A 400 8.23 -27.26 56.10
CA PRO A 400 8.28 -25.80 56.07
C PRO A 400 9.10 -25.15 57.21
N GLY A 401 9.57 -23.92 56.96
CA GLY A 401 10.14 -23.04 57.97
C GLY A 401 10.20 -21.57 57.52
N HIS A 402 9.81 -20.67 58.42
CA HIS A 402 10.06 -19.20 58.43
C HIS A 402 9.76 -18.33 57.20
N ARG A 403 8.66 -17.56 57.33
CA ARG A 403 8.67 -16.08 57.13
C ARG A 403 9.56 -15.43 58.24
N PRO A 404 10.07 -14.17 58.14
CA PRO A 404 9.39 -13.02 57.53
C PRO A 404 10.27 -11.88 56.92
N ARG A 405 9.57 -10.77 56.61
CA ARG A 405 10.00 -9.35 56.48
C ARG A 405 10.35 -8.76 55.10
N THR A 406 9.61 -7.67 54.85
CA THR A 406 9.80 -6.50 53.97
C THR A 406 11.13 -5.76 54.27
N VAL A 407 11.63 -4.75 53.53
CA VAL A 407 11.03 -3.62 52.78
C VAL A 407 11.96 -3.20 51.61
N GLY A 408 11.46 -2.56 50.54
CA GLY A 408 12.30 -1.89 49.53
C GLY A 408 11.51 -1.07 48.49
N HIS A 409 11.82 0.21 48.31
CA HIS A 409 10.99 1.21 47.61
C HIS A 409 11.26 1.41 46.09
N HIS A 410 10.38 2.24 45.50
CA HIS A 410 10.40 2.90 44.18
C HIS A 410 10.16 2.03 42.92
N ALA A 411 9.15 2.25 42.08
CA ALA A 411 8.44 3.43 41.54
C ALA A 411 8.93 3.84 40.13
N ARG A 412 8.00 3.81 39.17
CA ARG A 412 8.18 4.29 37.79
C ARG A 412 7.98 5.81 37.71
N PRO A 413 8.48 6.45 36.65
CA PRO A 413 7.64 7.45 35.98
C PRO A 413 7.51 7.24 34.46
N ASN A 414 6.45 7.83 33.91
CA ASN A 414 6.01 7.71 32.52
C ASN A 414 7.02 8.24 31.48
N ARG A 415 7.04 7.63 30.29
CA ARG A 415 7.45 8.33 29.06
C ARG A 415 6.26 9.07 28.47
N ARG A 416 6.39 10.39 28.30
CA ARG A 416 5.49 11.17 27.43
C ARG A 416 5.80 10.84 25.96
N VAL A 417 4.77 10.67 25.14
CA VAL A 417 4.86 10.71 23.68
C VAL A 417 4.68 12.17 23.24
N LEU A 418 5.43 12.61 22.23
CA LEU A 418 5.30 13.95 21.65
C LEU A 418 4.80 13.84 20.20
N HIS A 419 3.66 14.48 19.89
CA HIS A 419 3.09 14.50 18.54
C HIS A 419 3.78 15.52 17.62
N ARG A 420 3.74 15.21 16.31
CA ARG A 420 3.57 16.20 15.24
C ARG A 420 2.74 15.59 14.10
N GLY A 421 1.54 16.13 13.84
CA GLY A 421 0.98 16.19 12.48
C GLY A 421 1.78 17.22 11.66
N GLY A 422 1.72 17.31 10.33
CA GLY A 422 0.58 17.29 9.40
C GLY A 422 0.81 18.46 8.42
N ASP A 423 0.19 18.59 7.24
CA ASP A 423 -0.83 17.75 6.61
C ASP A 423 -0.94 18.06 5.08
N ARG A 424 -1.20 17.04 4.25
CA ARG A 424 -1.86 17.09 2.90
C ARG A 424 -1.29 17.98 1.75
N PRO A 425 -1.81 17.89 0.50
CA PRO A 425 -2.15 16.67 -0.27
C PRO A 425 -1.68 16.69 -1.76
N HIS A 426 -1.60 15.53 -2.42
CA HIS A 426 -1.61 15.46 -3.89
C HIS A 426 -2.63 14.42 -4.42
N ARG A 427 -3.45 14.85 -5.40
CA ARG A 427 -4.39 13.97 -6.12
C ARG A 427 -3.64 13.11 -7.15
N LEU A 428 -3.90 11.81 -7.17
CA LEU A 428 -3.48 10.90 -8.24
C LEU A 428 -4.49 10.87 -9.40
N ARG A 429 -4.03 11.07 -10.64
CA ARG A 429 -4.47 10.25 -11.80
C ARG A 429 -3.48 10.39 -12.98
N ARG A 430 -3.24 9.26 -13.65
CA ARG A 430 -2.54 9.09 -14.95
C ARG A 430 -1.12 9.68 -15.11
N ARG A 431 -0.13 8.86 -14.76
CA ARG A 431 0.84 8.23 -15.71
C ARG A 431 1.69 7.22 -14.93
N ARG A 432 1.96 6.03 -15.50
CA ARG A 432 3.00 5.15 -14.95
C ARG A 432 4.34 5.87 -15.06
N ARG A 433 5.03 6.05 -13.94
CA ARG A 433 6.42 6.48 -13.87
C ARG A 433 7.20 5.39 -13.15
N GLU A 434 7.97 4.63 -13.91
CA GLU A 434 8.99 3.74 -13.33
C GLU A 434 10.09 4.62 -12.71
N ALA A 435 10.48 4.27 -11.49
CA ALA A 435 11.36 5.06 -10.63
C ALA A 435 12.45 4.13 -10.10
N VAL A 436 13.70 4.54 -10.26
CA VAL A 436 14.89 3.67 -10.07
C VAL A 436 15.84 4.32 -9.07
N ASP A 437 16.04 3.66 -7.93
CA ASP A 437 17.07 4.02 -6.94
C ASP A 437 18.35 3.22 -7.15
N LEU A 438 19.47 3.85 -6.83
CA LEU A 438 20.80 3.32 -7.10
C LEU A 438 21.76 3.68 -5.94
N LEU A 439 22.20 2.68 -5.18
CA LEU A 439 22.89 2.84 -3.89
C LEU A 439 24.31 2.25 -3.91
N LEU A 440 25.22 2.91 -3.18
CA LEU A 440 26.66 2.66 -3.18
C LEU A 440 27.14 1.83 -1.98
N PRO A 441 28.24 1.07 -2.12
CA PRO A 441 29.09 0.68 -0.99
C PRO A 441 29.93 1.87 -0.47
N GLY A 442 30.44 1.73 0.76
CA GLY A 442 31.32 2.74 1.38
C GLY A 442 32.68 2.89 0.68
N ARG A 443 33.29 4.07 0.80
CA ARG A 443 34.62 4.38 0.23
C ARG A 443 35.77 3.89 1.14
N PRO A 444 36.87 3.34 0.59
CA PRO A 444 38.13 3.18 1.32
C PRO A 444 38.82 4.55 1.49
N ALA A 445 39.53 4.73 2.61
CA ALA A 445 40.34 5.92 2.86
C ALA A 445 41.78 5.74 2.35
N ARG A 446 42.32 6.73 1.63
CA ARG A 446 43.77 6.84 1.33
C ARG A 446 44.44 7.72 2.38
N ALA A 447 45.61 7.30 2.85
CA ALA A 447 46.49 8.10 3.70
C ALA A 447 47.71 8.61 2.90
N ALA A 448 48.03 9.89 3.10
CA ALA A 448 49.29 10.55 2.73
C ALA A 448 49.45 11.80 3.62
N ALA A 449 50.67 12.29 3.83
CA ALA A 449 50.96 13.23 4.92
C ALA A 449 51.86 14.41 4.51
N ALA A 450 51.88 15.42 5.40
CA ALA A 450 52.80 16.56 5.47
C ALA A 450 52.71 17.66 4.38
N GLY A 451 53.07 18.88 4.78
CA GLY A 451 53.03 20.12 3.98
C GLY A 451 52.52 21.30 4.82
N SER A 452 53.35 22.32 5.08
CA SER A 452 53.06 23.35 6.09
C SER A 452 53.31 24.79 5.61
N ALA A 453 52.65 25.74 6.29
CA ALA A 453 52.72 27.21 6.13
C ALA A 453 52.05 27.82 4.86
N GLY A 454 51.46 29.02 4.93
CA GLY A 454 51.19 29.85 6.12
C GLY A 454 50.42 31.16 5.86
N LEU A 455 49.87 31.71 6.95
CA LEU A 455 49.52 33.12 7.21
C LEU A 455 48.88 34.01 6.10
N ARG A 456 47.61 34.40 6.31
CA ARG A 456 47.24 35.81 6.61
C ARG A 456 45.79 35.93 7.16
N ARG A 457 45.49 37.11 7.73
CA ARG A 457 44.30 37.52 8.52
C ARG A 457 44.14 39.06 8.38
N PRO A 458 43.19 39.76 9.02
CA PRO A 458 42.23 39.36 10.08
C PRO A 458 40.75 39.59 9.67
N ASP A 459 39.71 39.46 10.51
CA ASP A 459 39.64 39.07 11.93
C ASP A 459 38.64 37.88 12.14
N HIS A 460 37.31 37.97 12.32
CA HIS A 460 36.52 39.04 12.96
C HIS A 460 35.50 38.56 14.02
N ARG A 461 35.27 39.50 14.94
CA ARG A 461 34.44 39.56 16.16
C ARG A 461 32.93 39.43 15.87
N ARG A 462 32.07 38.81 16.70
CA ARG A 462 32.14 38.13 18.03
C ARG A 462 31.25 36.85 17.93
N GLY A 463 31.48 35.69 18.57
CA GLY A 463 31.51 35.37 20.02
C GLY A 463 30.13 34.83 20.48
N ARG A 464 29.92 33.76 21.28
CA ARG A 464 30.75 32.84 22.11
C ARG A 464 30.04 31.44 22.17
N ARG A 465 30.75 30.30 22.13
CA ARG A 465 31.04 29.31 23.22
C ARG A 465 29.83 28.78 24.03
N LEU A 466 29.72 27.53 24.52
CA LEU A 466 30.41 26.20 24.42
C LEU A 466 29.41 25.16 25.04
N ARG A 467 29.62 23.85 25.34
CA ARG A 467 30.75 22.88 25.43
C ARG A 467 30.18 21.44 25.33
N GLY A 468 30.90 20.44 24.78
CA GLY A 468 30.54 19.01 24.98
C GLY A 468 31.25 18.02 24.03
N ARG A 469 31.83 16.93 24.56
CA ARG A 469 32.43 15.82 23.80
C ARG A 469 31.73 14.50 24.17
N ALA A 470 31.60 13.61 23.20
CA ALA A 470 31.72 12.16 23.41
C ALA A 470 32.41 11.57 22.19
N ALA A 471 33.41 10.71 22.41
CA ALA A 471 33.95 9.82 21.37
C ALA A 471 33.35 8.43 21.61
N GLY A 472 33.20 7.65 20.54
CA GLY A 472 32.76 6.27 20.60
C GLY A 472 33.36 5.52 19.43
N ASP A 473 34.19 4.52 19.71
CA ASP A 473 34.94 3.78 18.71
C ASP A 473 34.02 2.87 17.90
N PHE A 474 34.15 2.91 16.57
CA PHE A 474 33.47 1.99 15.66
C PHE A 474 34.47 1.03 15.03
N LEU A 475 34.37 -0.24 15.41
CA LEU A 475 35.03 -1.35 14.74
C LEU A 475 34.53 -1.47 13.29
N PRO A 476 35.42 -1.67 12.30
CA PRO A 476 35.00 -1.77 10.90
C PRO A 476 34.38 -3.14 10.60
N LEU A 477 33.11 -3.15 10.18
CA LEU A 477 32.50 -4.31 9.53
C LEU A 477 32.53 -4.11 8.01
N ASP A 478 33.59 -4.62 7.39
CA ASP A 478 33.83 -4.55 5.95
C ASP A 478 32.99 -5.57 5.18
N ARG A 479 31.95 -5.10 4.47
CA ARG A 479 31.37 -5.73 3.26
C ARG A 479 30.77 -4.69 2.32
N GLY A 480 31.46 -4.37 1.23
CA GLY A 480 30.92 -3.58 0.12
C GLY A 480 29.96 -4.37 -0.78
N GLY A 481 28.77 -3.83 -1.03
CA GLY A 481 27.85 -4.26 -2.08
C GLY A 481 27.18 -3.07 -2.77
N ALA A 482 26.86 -3.20 -4.06
CA ALA A 482 26.20 -2.17 -4.87
C ALA A 482 24.79 -2.62 -5.26
N VAL A 483 23.80 -1.72 -5.12
CA VAL A 483 22.39 -2.03 -5.41
C VAL A 483 21.88 -1.17 -6.55
N VAL A 484 21.47 -1.84 -7.63
CA VAL A 484 20.89 -1.30 -8.85
C VAL A 484 19.41 -1.71 -8.91
N ARG A 485 18.52 -0.78 -9.28
CA ARG A 485 17.14 -1.08 -9.67
C ARG A 485 16.96 -0.81 -11.18
N GLY A 486 15.88 -1.32 -11.77
CA GLY A 486 15.53 -1.13 -13.19
C GLY A 486 14.03 -1.19 -13.45
#